data_AF-K9WAS2-F1
#
_entry.id   AF-K9WAS2-F1
#
_cell.length_a   1.000
_cell.length_b   1.000
_cell.length_c   1.000
_cell.angle_alpha   90.00
_cell.angle_beta   90.00
_cell.angle_gamma   90.00
#
_symmetry.space_group_name_H-M   'P 1'
#
loop_
_entity.id
_entity.type
_entity.pdbx_description
1 polymer ?
#
loop_
_entity_poly.entity_id
_entity_poly.type
_entity_poly.pdbx_seq_one_letter_code
_entity_poly.pdbx_strand_id
1 'polypeptide(L)'
;MLEVTIWSLLAGNLGWQAVVVSGWLRWRQIITRQQHHEEEEILTFFDSKDNLGSVETPQRNGKTDSAAYSSHASTDSNLVGWEFKIVRASRDLFRNPAVLQKLCEEEAISGWIMLEKLDDRRVRFKRLIALRNVLDSSQLPYDPYRCHYGSSVTPQGWIGAIAFLIALTIPSYFGYTLVSHLLTNAQSQEKSASPSLPYENIPPQNFPPAQEKR
;
A
#
# COMPACT_ATOMS: atom_id res chain seq x y z
N MET A 1 43.83 3.89 -22.79
CA MET A 1 43.18 2.92 -21.87
C MET A 1 42.19 3.62 -20.94
N LEU A 2 42.63 4.63 -20.17
CA LEU A 2 41.80 5.31 -19.14
C LEU A 2 40.60 6.09 -19.70
N GLU A 3 40.73 6.64 -20.92
CA GLU A 3 39.66 7.37 -21.60
C GLU A 3 38.50 6.46 -22.02
N VAL A 4 38.80 5.27 -22.58
CA VAL A 4 37.80 4.26 -22.95
C VAL A 4 37.02 3.77 -21.73
N THR A 5 37.68 3.61 -20.59
CA THR A 5 37.00 3.26 -19.34
C THR A 5 36.05 4.35 -18.86
N ILE A 6 36.45 5.63 -18.90
CA ILE A 6 35.58 6.76 -18.51
C ILE A 6 34.34 6.85 -19.40
N TRP A 7 34.51 6.77 -20.72
CA TRP A 7 33.39 6.81 -21.66
C TRP A 7 32.44 5.61 -21.50
N SER A 8 32.95 4.42 -21.23
CA SER A 8 32.12 3.24 -20.96
C SER A 8 31.31 3.37 -19.66
N LEU A 9 31.89 3.99 -18.63
CA LEU A 9 31.24 4.22 -17.34
C LEU A 9 30.16 5.29 -17.45
N LEU A 10 30.42 6.34 -18.24
CA LEU A 10 29.47 7.42 -18.49
C LEU A 10 28.27 6.94 -19.33
N ALA A 11 28.53 6.19 -20.41
CA ALA A 11 27.49 5.62 -21.26
C ALA A 11 26.65 4.57 -20.53
N GLY A 12 27.29 3.72 -19.71
CA GLY A 12 26.62 2.72 -18.89
C GLY A 12 25.70 3.34 -17.82
N ASN A 13 26.17 4.37 -17.12
CA ASN A 13 25.39 5.04 -16.08
C ASN A 13 24.21 5.84 -16.68
N LEU A 14 24.43 6.54 -17.80
CA LEU A 14 23.38 7.30 -18.48
C LEU A 14 22.29 6.38 -19.05
N GLY A 15 22.67 5.23 -19.61
CA GLY A 15 21.72 4.22 -20.09
C GLY A 15 20.86 3.64 -18.97
N TRP A 16 21.47 3.31 -17.82
CA TRP A 16 20.74 2.80 -16.65
C TRP A 16 19.75 3.83 -16.10
N GLN A 17 20.17 5.09 -15.95
CA GLN A 17 19.30 6.16 -15.48
C GLN A 17 18.11 6.39 -16.43
N ALA A 18 18.33 6.34 -17.75
CA ALA A 18 17.26 6.48 -18.73
C ALA A 18 16.21 5.36 -18.63
N VAL A 19 16.65 4.10 -18.40
CA VAL A 19 15.74 2.96 -18.21
C VAL A 19 14.95 3.09 -16.91
N VAL A 20 15.59 3.50 -15.82
CA VAL A 20 14.90 3.70 -14.52
C VAL A 20 13.88 4.84 -14.63
N VAL A 21 14.26 5.98 -15.21
CA VAL A 21 13.38 7.15 -15.35
C VAL A 21 12.20 6.83 -16.28
N SER A 22 12.44 6.16 -17.41
CA SER A 22 11.36 5.77 -18.34
C SER A 22 10.43 4.72 -17.74
N GLY A 23 10.95 3.75 -16.99
CA GLY A 23 10.15 2.78 -16.23
C GLY A 23 9.29 3.47 -15.16
N TRP A 24 9.87 4.40 -14.42
CA TRP A 24 9.17 5.20 -13.41
C TRP A 24 8.05 6.06 -14.02
N LEU A 25 8.32 6.75 -15.13
CA LEU A 25 7.34 7.56 -15.87
C LEU A 25 6.17 6.72 -16.39
N ARG A 26 6.45 5.54 -16.97
CA ARG A 26 5.40 4.61 -17.42
C ARG A 26 4.54 4.13 -16.26
N TRP A 27 5.16 3.76 -15.15
CA TRP A 27 4.43 3.28 -13.98
C TRP A 27 3.55 4.38 -13.37
N ARG A 28 4.09 5.59 -13.25
CA ARG A 28 3.34 6.77 -12.78
C ARG A 28 2.13 7.09 -13.67
N GLN A 29 2.30 7.01 -14.99
CA GLN A 29 1.20 7.22 -15.95
C GLN A 29 0.09 6.17 -15.83
N ILE A 30 0.43 4.91 -15.53
CA ILE A 30 -0.56 3.85 -15.34
C ILE A 30 -1.38 4.11 -14.07
N ILE A 31 -0.73 4.54 -12.98
CA ILE A 31 -1.39 4.86 -11.72
C ILE A 31 -2.33 6.07 -11.88
N THR A 32 -1.87 7.16 -12.50
CA THR A 32 -2.72 8.35 -12.67
C THR A 32 -3.90 8.09 -13.61
N ARG A 33 -3.75 7.25 -14.63
CA ARG A 33 -4.89 6.83 -15.47
C ARG A 33 -5.93 6.05 -14.69
N GLN A 34 -5.52 5.21 -13.72
CA GLN A 34 -6.47 4.51 -12.86
C GLN A 34 -7.23 5.49 -11.96
N GLN A 35 -6.54 6.46 -11.37
CA GLN A 35 -7.15 7.48 -10.51
C GLN A 35 -8.12 8.39 -11.26
N HIS A 36 -7.78 8.88 -12.45
CA HIS A 36 -8.70 9.71 -13.23
C HIS A 36 -9.96 8.96 -13.67
N HIS A 37 -9.84 7.66 -13.99
CA HIS A 37 -11.00 6.84 -14.29
C HIS A 37 -11.92 6.67 -13.07
N GLU A 38 -11.37 6.72 -11.85
CA GLU A 38 -12.14 6.67 -10.60
C GLU A 38 -12.79 8.03 -10.25
N GLU A 39 -12.16 9.15 -10.63
CA GLU A 39 -12.63 10.52 -10.32
C GLU A 39 -13.74 11.00 -11.26
N GLU A 40 -13.66 10.72 -12.56
CA GLU A 40 -14.67 11.13 -13.55
C GLU A 40 -16.05 10.48 -13.30
N GLU A 41 -16.08 9.36 -12.59
CA GLU A 41 -17.30 8.57 -12.35
C GLU A 41 -18.05 8.97 -11.06
N ILE A 42 -17.38 9.62 -10.10
CA ILE A 42 -17.99 10.16 -8.87
C ILE A 42 -18.90 11.37 -9.19
N LEU A 43 -18.63 12.06 -10.30
CA LEU A 43 -19.37 13.25 -10.73
C LEU A 43 -20.70 12.94 -11.42
N THR A 44 -20.99 11.67 -11.74
CA THR A 44 -22.32 11.26 -12.20
C THR A 44 -23.30 11.16 -11.02
N PHE A 45 -23.60 12.32 -10.42
CA PHE A 45 -24.63 12.44 -9.40
C PHE A 45 -25.98 12.12 -10.05
N PHE A 46 -26.63 11.05 -9.59
CA PHE A 46 -27.97 10.68 -10.03
C PHE A 46 -28.97 11.61 -9.34
N ASP A 47 -29.74 12.38 -10.13
CA ASP A 47 -30.82 13.23 -9.64
C ASP A 47 -31.98 12.33 -9.19
N SER A 48 -32.06 12.01 -7.90
CA SER A 48 -33.15 11.20 -7.34
C SER A 48 -34.40 12.06 -7.11
N LYS A 49 -34.86 12.76 -8.15
CA LYS A 49 -36.07 13.57 -8.10
C LYS A 49 -37.21 12.87 -8.83
N ASP A 50 -37.63 11.71 -8.36
CA ASP A 50 -38.90 11.11 -8.78
C ASP A 50 -39.53 10.34 -7.61
N ASN A 51 -40.72 10.79 -7.18
CA ASN A 51 -41.60 10.28 -6.11
C ASN A 51 -41.53 10.95 -4.72
N LEU A 52 -41.51 12.28 -4.68
CA LEU A 52 -42.25 13.01 -3.64
C LEU A 52 -43.64 13.35 -4.20
N GLY A 53 -44.60 12.49 -3.83
CA GLY A 53 -46.03 12.53 -4.09
C GLY A 53 -46.62 13.81 -4.68
N SER A 54 -46.93 13.73 -5.98
CA SER A 54 -48.24 14.15 -6.47
C SER A 54 -49.29 13.28 -5.75
N VAL A 55 -49.85 13.81 -4.68
CA VAL A 55 -51.17 13.40 -4.18
C VAL A 55 -52.03 14.64 -4.31
N GLU A 56 -52.77 14.71 -5.41
CA GLU A 56 -53.82 15.71 -5.60
C GLU A 56 -54.92 15.48 -4.55
N THR A 57 -54.96 16.33 -3.52
CA THR A 57 -56.19 16.59 -2.76
C THR A 57 -56.79 17.90 -3.26
N PRO A 58 -58.05 17.92 -3.75
CA PRO A 58 -58.67 19.15 -4.20
C PRO A 58 -59.41 19.81 -3.04
N GLN A 59 -58.80 20.75 -2.30
CA GLN A 59 -59.51 21.73 -1.46
C GLN A 59 -58.63 22.97 -1.22
N ARG A 60 -59.03 24.15 -1.72
CA ARG A 60 -60.00 25.11 -1.15
C ARG A 60 -59.31 26.16 -0.26
N ASN A 61 -59.06 27.32 -0.88
CA ASN A 61 -59.07 28.70 -0.36
C ASN A 61 -58.83 28.92 1.16
N GLY A 62 -57.72 29.58 1.53
CA GLY A 62 -57.53 30.11 2.89
C GLY A 62 -56.13 30.63 3.22
N LYS A 63 -55.93 31.95 3.03
CA LYS A 63 -55.10 32.92 3.77
C LYS A 63 -53.86 32.41 4.55
N THR A 64 -52.68 32.88 4.10
CA THR A 64 -51.37 32.80 4.75
C THR A 64 -51.28 33.71 5.99
N ASP A 65 -50.92 33.13 7.13
CA ASP A 65 -50.26 33.84 8.23
C ASP A 65 -49.04 33.02 8.68
N SER A 66 -47.87 33.63 8.51
CA SER A 66 -46.55 33.15 8.88
C SER A 66 -46.31 33.33 10.38
N ALA A 67 -46.19 32.24 11.14
CA ALA A 67 -45.51 32.21 12.43
C ALA A 67 -45.22 30.77 12.89
N ALA A 68 -44.13 30.63 13.64
CA ALA A 68 -43.72 29.48 14.46
C ALA A 68 -43.00 28.32 13.75
N TYR A 69 -41.67 28.47 13.68
CA TYR A 69 -40.73 27.37 13.85
C TYR A 69 -41.16 26.52 15.06
N SER A 70 -41.75 25.37 14.78
CA SER A 70 -41.92 24.29 15.76
C SER A 70 -40.98 23.16 15.36
N SER A 71 -39.75 23.29 15.86
CA SER A 71 -38.83 22.18 16.07
C SER A 71 -39.50 21.19 17.02
N HIS A 72 -40.16 20.16 16.49
CA HIS A 72 -40.49 18.86 17.09
C HIS A 72 -41.63 18.22 16.28
N ALA A 73 -41.33 17.82 15.04
CA ALA A 73 -42.22 17.01 14.23
C ALA A 73 -41.45 15.78 13.71
N SER A 74 -41.74 14.65 14.36
CA SER A 74 -41.57 13.27 13.86
C SER A 74 -40.17 12.77 13.52
N THR A 75 -39.60 11.99 14.44
CA THR A 75 -38.48 11.06 14.22
C THR A 75 -38.76 10.01 13.10
N ASP A 76 -40.00 9.92 12.60
CA ASP A 76 -40.46 8.82 11.73
C ASP A 76 -40.73 9.23 10.27
N SER A 77 -40.70 10.52 9.92
CA SER A 77 -40.93 10.99 8.53
C SER A 77 -39.78 10.64 7.57
N ASN A 78 -38.55 10.49 8.09
CA ASN A 78 -37.37 10.09 7.32
C ASN A 78 -37.28 8.57 7.05
N LEU A 79 -38.20 7.75 7.57
CA LEU A 79 -38.19 6.29 7.38
C LEU A 79 -38.86 5.85 6.07
N VAL A 80 -39.56 6.76 5.39
CA VAL A 80 -40.22 6.52 4.11
C VAL A 80 -39.25 6.87 2.99
N GLY A 81 -38.37 5.93 2.63
CA GLY A 81 -37.42 6.15 1.54
C GLY A 81 -36.53 4.95 1.24
N TRP A 82 -35.86 5.03 0.10
CA TRP A 82 -34.82 4.10 -0.32
C TRP A 82 -33.45 4.72 -0.08
N GLU A 83 -32.55 3.97 0.53
CA GLU A 83 -31.12 4.28 0.54
C GLU A 83 -30.41 3.47 -0.53
N PHE A 84 -29.31 4.01 -1.04
CA PHE A 84 -28.53 3.43 -2.12
C PHE A 84 -27.08 3.31 -1.70
N LYS A 85 -26.41 2.26 -2.20
CA LYS A 85 -24.96 2.12 -2.09
C LYS A 85 -24.35 1.55 -3.35
N ILE A 86 -23.06 1.80 -3.52
CA ILE A 86 -22.27 1.23 -4.61
C ILE A 86 -21.12 0.45 -3.97
N VAL A 87 -21.11 -0.86 -4.21
CA VAL A 87 -20.02 -1.74 -3.79
C VAL A 87 -18.99 -1.79 -4.91
N ARG A 88 -17.74 -1.47 -4.59
CA ARG A 88 -16.61 -1.37 -5.52
C ARG A 88 -15.60 -2.49 -5.27
N ALA A 89 -15.08 -3.09 -6.33
CA ALA A 89 -13.98 -4.04 -6.28
C ALA A 89 -12.73 -3.43 -6.92
N SER A 90 -11.55 -3.79 -6.40
CA SER A 90 -10.26 -3.31 -6.92
C SER A 90 -9.90 -3.89 -8.30
N ARG A 91 -10.54 -5.01 -8.68
CA ARG A 91 -10.37 -5.70 -9.96
C ARG A 91 -11.74 -6.11 -10.49
N ASP A 92 -11.77 -6.64 -11.71
CA ASP A 92 -12.98 -7.11 -12.41
C ASP A 92 -13.58 -8.39 -11.81
N LEU A 93 -13.81 -8.40 -10.48
CA LEU A 93 -14.32 -9.55 -9.72
C LEU A 93 -15.75 -9.91 -10.13
N PHE A 94 -16.57 -8.90 -10.44
CA PHE A 94 -17.99 -9.09 -10.77
C PHE A 94 -18.21 -9.56 -12.21
N ARG A 95 -17.12 -9.71 -12.98
CA ARG A 95 -17.15 -10.45 -14.25
C ARG A 95 -17.47 -11.93 -14.03
N ASN A 96 -17.08 -12.49 -12.89
CA ASN A 96 -17.43 -13.86 -12.51
C ASN A 96 -18.83 -13.87 -11.85
N PRO A 97 -19.83 -14.53 -12.45
CA PRO A 97 -21.19 -14.56 -11.91
C PRO A 97 -21.28 -15.22 -10.53
N ALA A 98 -20.40 -16.19 -10.22
CA ALA A 98 -20.39 -16.85 -8.91
C ALA A 98 -19.98 -15.88 -7.79
N VAL A 99 -19.05 -14.97 -8.07
CA VAL A 99 -18.61 -13.95 -7.11
C VAL A 99 -19.70 -12.88 -6.94
N LEU A 100 -20.35 -12.48 -8.02
CA LEU A 100 -21.47 -11.56 -7.97
C LEU A 100 -22.63 -12.12 -7.16
N GLN A 101 -22.99 -13.39 -7.39
CA GLN A 101 -24.04 -14.06 -6.63
C GLN A 101 -23.72 -14.09 -5.13
N LYS A 102 -22.48 -14.48 -4.79
CA LYS A 102 -22.01 -14.47 -3.39
C LYS A 102 -22.13 -13.07 -2.76
N LEU A 103 -21.73 -12.02 -3.49
CA LEU A 103 -21.92 -10.65 -3.01
C LEU A 103 -23.41 -10.35 -2.76
N CYS A 104 -24.29 -10.71 -3.68
CA CYS A 104 -25.73 -10.49 -3.51
C CYS A 104 -26.29 -11.24 -2.30
N GLU A 105 -25.84 -12.47 -2.03
CA GLU A 105 -26.24 -13.25 -0.85
C GLU A 105 -25.78 -12.58 0.44
N GLU A 106 -24.52 -12.14 0.49
CA GLU A 106 -24.00 -11.39 1.64
C GLU A 106 -24.79 -10.07 1.83
N GLU A 107 -25.02 -9.33 0.76
CA GLU A 107 -25.70 -8.04 0.89
C GLU A 107 -27.20 -8.19 1.22
N ALA A 108 -27.84 -9.26 0.76
CA ALA A 108 -29.23 -9.58 1.08
C ALA A 108 -29.46 -9.84 2.57
N ILE A 109 -28.49 -10.44 3.28
CA ILE A 109 -28.57 -10.63 4.74
C ILE A 109 -28.64 -9.28 5.47
N SER A 110 -27.97 -8.25 4.93
CA SER A 110 -28.04 -6.87 5.42
C SER A 110 -29.29 -6.10 4.93
N GLY A 111 -30.19 -6.76 4.21
CA GLY A 111 -31.41 -6.18 3.64
C GLY A 111 -31.17 -5.38 2.35
N TRP A 112 -29.98 -5.47 1.75
CA TRP A 112 -29.68 -4.80 0.48
C TRP A 112 -30.13 -5.63 -0.70
N ILE A 113 -30.79 -4.99 -1.65
CA ILE A 113 -31.29 -5.59 -2.88
C ILE A 113 -30.48 -5.02 -4.04
N MET A 114 -29.90 -5.89 -4.87
CA MET A 114 -29.17 -5.49 -6.06
C MET A 114 -30.12 -4.75 -7.01
N LEU A 115 -29.77 -3.54 -7.40
CA LEU A 115 -30.53 -2.74 -8.36
C LEU A 115 -30.01 -2.96 -9.78
N GLU A 116 -28.70 -2.75 -9.96
CA GLU A 116 -28.05 -2.85 -11.26
C GLU A 116 -26.55 -3.12 -11.11
N LYS A 117 -25.97 -3.71 -12.15
CA LYS A 117 -24.52 -3.88 -12.29
C LYS A 117 -24.02 -2.77 -13.21
N LEU A 118 -23.25 -1.83 -12.67
CA LEU A 118 -22.74 -0.69 -13.43
C LEU A 118 -21.60 -1.12 -14.37
N ASP A 119 -20.67 -1.94 -13.86
CA ASP A 119 -19.57 -2.54 -14.63
C ASP A 119 -19.08 -3.84 -13.95
N ASP A 120 -17.92 -4.38 -14.35
CA ASP A 120 -17.32 -5.58 -13.75
C ASP A 120 -16.67 -5.33 -12.36
N ARG A 121 -16.70 -4.09 -11.86
CA ARG A 121 -16.10 -3.66 -10.59
C ARG A 121 -17.07 -2.97 -9.64
N ARG A 122 -18.27 -2.59 -10.07
CA ARG A 122 -19.22 -1.76 -9.33
C ARG A 122 -20.62 -2.29 -9.49
N VAL A 123 -21.26 -2.53 -8.35
CA VAL A 123 -22.64 -2.98 -8.27
C VAL A 123 -23.41 -2.04 -7.37
N ARG A 124 -24.59 -1.63 -7.80
CA ARG A 124 -25.47 -0.72 -7.06
C ARG A 124 -26.55 -1.52 -6.35
N PHE A 125 -26.78 -1.18 -5.08
CA PHE A 125 -27.79 -1.78 -4.24
C PHE A 125 -28.74 -0.71 -3.70
N LYS A 126 -29.95 -1.13 -3.35
CA LYS A 126 -30.95 -0.34 -2.63
C LYS A 126 -31.45 -1.06 -1.39
N ARG A 127 -31.83 -0.31 -0.35
CA ARG A 127 -32.47 -0.83 0.87
C ARG A 127 -33.51 0.15 1.37
N LEU A 128 -34.53 -0.33 2.06
CA LEU A 128 -35.52 0.52 2.73
C LEU A 128 -34.89 1.14 3.98
N ILE A 129 -35.05 2.45 4.18
CA ILE A 129 -34.47 3.16 5.33
C ILE A 129 -35.03 2.63 6.65
N ALA A 130 -36.30 2.22 6.68
CA ALA A 130 -36.92 1.58 7.84
C ALA A 130 -36.17 0.34 8.36
N LEU A 131 -35.48 -0.39 7.47
CA LEU A 131 -34.73 -1.60 7.80
C LEU A 131 -33.46 -1.29 8.61
N ARG A 132 -32.97 -0.05 8.59
CA ARG A 132 -31.79 0.38 9.36
C ARG A 132 -31.96 0.18 10.86
N ASN A 133 -33.14 0.49 11.38
CA ASN A 133 -33.42 0.42 12.81
C ASN A 133 -33.85 -0.98 13.27
N VAL A 134 -34.29 -1.82 12.34
CA VAL A 134 -34.73 -3.20 12.61
C VAL A 134 -33.54 -4.16 12.62
N LEU A 135 -32.52 -3.89 11.81
CA LEU A 135 -31.35 -4.74 11.71
C LEU A 135 -30.26 -4.27 12.68
N ASP A 136 -30.03 -5.06 13.74
CA ASP A 136 -28.90 -4.84 14.65
C ASP A 136 -27.57 -5.05 13.91
N SER A 137 -26.85 -3.97 13.67
CA SER A 137 -25.54 -4.01 12.99
C SER A 137 -24.50 -4.85 13.74
N SER A 138 -24.66 -5.02 15.06
CA SER A 138 -23.77 -5.82 15.91
C SER A 138 -23.92 -7.33 15.71
N GLN A 139 -25.03 -7.80 15.14
CA GLN A 139 -25.30 -9.22 14.93
C GLN A 139 -24.82 -9.71 13.55
N LEU A 140 -24.43 -8.79 12.67
CA LEU A 140 -24.05 -9.10 11.30
C LEU A 140 -22.57 -9.49 11.21
N PRO A 141 -22.21 -10.49 10.37
CA PRO A 141 -20.82 -10.93 10.20
C PRO A 141 -19.94 -9.91 9.46
N TYR A 142 -20.54 -8.87 8.88
CA TYR A 142 -19.86 -7.79 8.16
C TYR A 142 -20.61 -6.48 8.32
N ASP A 143 -19.88 -5.39 8.06
CA ASP A 143 -20.43 -4.05 8.01
C ASP A 143 -21.44 -3.90 6.84
N PRO A 144 -22.71 -3.54 7.11
CA PRO A 144 -23.72 -3.26 6.08
C PRO A 144 -23.37 -2.09 5.16
N TYR A 145 -22.55 -1.16 5.63
CA TYR A 145 -22.15 0.04 4.91
C TYR A 145 -20.80 -0.09 4.21
N ARG A 146 -20.27 -1.32 4.08
CA ARG A 146 -19.06 -1.54 3.29
C ARG A 146 -19.27 -1.11 1.83
N CYS A 147 -18.35 -0.30 1.34
CA CYS A 147 -18.31 0.15 -0.06
C CYS A 147 -17.26 -0.59 -0.89
N HIS A 148 -16.47 -1.48 -0.28
CA HIS A 148 -15.41 -2.21 -0.96
C HIS A 148 -15.54 -3.73 -0.77
N TYR A 149 -15.38 -4.46 -1.88
CA TYR A 149 -15.44 -5.91 -1.92
C TYR A 149 -14.12 -6.51 -2.43
N GLY A 150 -13.64 -7.52 -1.71
CA GLY A 150 -12.36 -8.19 -1.96
C GLY A 150 -11.18 -7.58 -1.20
N SER A 151 -10.03 -8.26 -1.29
CA SER A 151 -8.80 -7.82 -0.62
C SER A 151 -8.15 -6.68 -1.38
N SER A 152 -7.85 -5.58 -0.69
CA SER A 152 -7.01 -4.48 -1.19
C SER A 152 -5.52 -4.85 -1.20
N VAL A 153 -5.14 -5.97 -0.56
CA VAL A 153 -3.74 -6.38 -0.44
C VAL A 153 -3.31 -7.02 -1.75
N THR A 154 -2.50 -6.29 -2.53
CA THR A 154 -1.88 -6.83 -3.72
C THR A 154 -0.65 -7.67 -3.30
N PRO A 155 -0.65 -9.01 -3.48
CA PRO A 155 0.52 -9.83 -3.12
C PRO A 155 1.77 -9.42 -3.90
N GLN A 156 1.59 -8.76 -5.05
CA GLN A 156 2.66 -8.15 -5.84
C GLN A 156 3.46 -7.09 -5.07
N GLY A 157 2.82 -6.32 -4.19
CA GLY A 157 3.50 -5.31 -3.37
C GLY A 157 4.51 -5.93 -2.40
N TRP A 158 4.16 -7.08 -1.81
CA TRP A 158 5.04 -7.81 -0.90
C TRP A 158 6.28 -8.36 -1.60
N ILE A 159 6.13 -8.89 -2.81
CA ILE A 159 7.26 -9.36 -3.63
C ILE A 159 8.20 -8.20 -3.94
N GLY A 160 7.67 -7.02 -4.28
CA GLY A 160 8.46 -5.81 -4.50
C GLY A 160 9.23 -5.36 -3.26
N ALA A 161 8.59 -5.38 -2.08
CA ALA A 161 9.22 -5.04 -0.81
C ALA A 161 10.37 -5.99 -0.46
N ILE A 162 10.18 -7.30 -0.66
CA ILE A 162 11.23 -8.31 -0.44
C ILE A 162 12.40 -8.09 -1.41
N ALA A 163 12.11 -7.88 -2.70
CA ALA A 163 13.16 -7.61 -3.68
C ALA A 163 13.97 -6.35 -3.33
N PHE A 164 13.33 -5.29 -2.82
CA PHE A 164 14.00 -4.08 -2.37
C PHE A 164 14.91 -4.35 -1.15
N LEU A 165 14.45 -5.11 -0.16
CA LEU A 165 15.27 -5.50 0.99
C LEU A 165 16.47 -6.33 0.57
N ILE A 166 16.30 -7.28 -0.36
CA ILE A 166 17.39 -8.09 -0.91
C ILE A 166 18.41 -7.20 -1.64
N ALA A 167 17.94 -6.26 -2.45
CA ALA A 167 18.80 -5.32 -3.18
C ALA A 167 19.62 -4.40 -2.25
N LEU A 168 19.13 -4.11 -1.05
CA LEU A 168 19.85 -3.32 -0.05
C LEU A 168 20.83 -4.17 0.78
N THR A 169 20.40 -5.36 1.18
CA THR A 169 21.14 -6.23 2.12
C THR A 169 22.30 -6.96 1.45
N ILE A 170 22.14 -7.46 0.21
CA ILE A 170 23.20 -8.19 -0.49
C ILE A 170 24.46 -7.33 -0.69
N PRO A 171 24.39 -6.11 -1.25
CA PRO A 171 25.59 -5.28 -1.43
C PRO A 171 26.22 -4.83 -0.11
N SER A 172 25.39 -4.54 0.91
CA SER A 172 25.86 -4.17 2.25
C SER A 172 26.64 -5.31 2.91
N TYR A 173 26.11 -6.55 2.83
CA TYR A 173 26.78 -7.73 3.36
C TYR A 173 28.09 -8.01 2.61
N PHE A 174 28.07 -7.97 1.28
CA PHE A 174 29.30 -8.16 0.48
C PHE A 174 30.38 -7.14 0.83
N GLY A 175 30.02 -5.85 0.96
CA GLY A 175 30.94 -4.80 1.38
C GLY A 175 31.56 -5.06 2.75
N TYR A 176 30.75 -5.46 3.73
CA TYR A 176 31.23 -5.82 5.07
C TYR A 176 32.20 -6.99 5.03
N THR A 177 31.88 -8.06 4.31
CA THR A 177 32.74 -9.25 4.21
C THR A 177 34.10 -8.91 3.59
N LEU A 178 34.14 -8.12 2.51
CA LEU A 178 35.38 -7.72 1.85
C LEU A 178 36.30 -6.93 2.79
N VAL A 179 35.76 -5.93 3.49
CA VAL A 179 36.54 -5.13 4.44
C VAL A 179 37.04 -5.98 5.60
N SER A 180 36.22 -6.89 6.13
CA SER A 180 36.61 -7.77 7.23
C SER A 180 37.78 -8.69 6.83
N HIS A 181 37.77 -9.24 5.63
CA HIS A 181 38.88 -10.07 5.13
C HIS A 181 40.17 -9.27 4.93
N LEU A 182 40.08 -8.04 4.40
CA LEU A 182 41.25 -7.17 4.24
C LEU A 182 41.88 -6.80 5.58
N LEU A 183 41.07 -6.46 6.58
CA LEU A 183 41.55 -6.07 7.90
C LEU A 183 42.20 -7.24 8.64
N THR A 184 41.61 -8.43 8.53
CA THR A 184 42.13 -9.66 9.15
C THR A 184 43.47 -10.07 8.51
N ASN A 185 43.58 -9.98 7.19
CA ASN A 185 44.82 -10.27 6.47
C ASN A 185 45.92 -9.25 6.80
N ALA A 186 45.59 -7.96 6.97
CA ALA A 186 46.54 -6.92 7.35
C ALA A 186 47.15 -7.15 8.74
N GLN A 187 46.32 -7.51 9.74
CA GLN A 187 46.80 -7.85 11.09
C GLN A 187 47.71 -9.09 11.11
N SER A 188 47.46 -10.05 10.21
CA SER A 188 48.28 -11.25 10.07
C SER A 188 49.69 -10.94 9.55
N GLN A 189 49.80 -9.93 8.67
CA GLN A 189 51.04 -9.52 8.03
C GLN A 189 51.94 -8.70 8.97
N GLU A 190 51.36 -7.87 9.84
CA GLU A 190 52.11 -7.14 10.88
C GLU A 190 52.68 -8.05 11.97
N LYS A 191 51.95 -9.12 12.35
CA LYS A 191 52.41 -10.06 13.40
C LYS A 191 53.61 -10.91 12.97
N SER A 192 53.92 -10.95 11.68
CA SER A 192 55.06 -11.69 11.11
C SER A 192 56.30 -10.81 10.87
N ALA A 193 56.19 -9.49 11.05
CA ALA A 193 57.27 -8.53 10.89
C ALA A 193 57.80 -8.06 12.26
N SER A 194 58.26 -8.99 13.10
CA SER A 194 59.05 -8.65 14.28
C SER A 194 60.44 -8.15 13.84
N PRO A 195 60.92 -6.97 14.28
CA PRO A 195 62.26 -6.52 13.96
C PRO A 195 63.26 -7.40 14.71
N SER A 196 64.09 -8.15 13.99
CA SER A 196 65.21 -8.88 14.58
C SER A 196 66.17 -7.89 15.26
N LEU A 197 66.31 -7.99 16.58
CA LEU A 197 67.25 -7.18 17.35
C LEU A 197 68.70 -7.53 16.96
N PRO A 198 69.65 -6.57 16.88
CA PRO A 198 70.98 -6.80 16.28
C PRO A 198 71.99 -7.56 17.15
N TYR A 199 71.60 -8.07 18.33
CA TYR A 199 72.55 -8.57 19.34
C TYR A 199 72.29 -10.03 19.71
N GLU A 200 72.43 -10.94 18.73
CA GLU A 200 72.33 -12.40 18.98
C GLU A 200 73.53 -13.17 18.43
N ASN A 201 74.69 -12.52 18.30
CA ASN A 201 75.95 -13.19 17.95
C ASN A 201 77.14 -12.50 18.63
N ILE A 202 77.33 -12.74 19.93
CA ILE A 202 78.61 -12.44 20.60
C ILE A 202 79.17 -13.78 21.11
N PRO A 203 80.34 -14.25 20.64
CA PRO A 203 80.93 -15.49 21.11
C PRO A 203 81.43 -15.35 22.56
N PRO A 204 81.47 -16.46 23.33
CA PRO A 204 81.84 -16.42 24.75
C PRO A 204 83.31 -15.99 24.93
N GLN A 205 83.51 -14.99 25.78
CA GLN A 205 84.83 -14.46 26.13
C GLN A 205 85.45 -15.35 27.22
N ASN A 206 86.55 -16.04 26.90
CA ASN A 206 87.32 -16.82 27.89
C ASN A 206 88.11 -15.88 28.80
N PHE A 207 87.81 -15.87 30.10
CA PHE A 207 88.59 -15.17 31.11
C PHE A 207 89.71 -16.08 31.66
N PRO A 208 90.93 -15.55 31.91
CA PRO A 208 92.02 -16.34 32.49
C PRO A 208 91.82 -16.58 34.01
N PRO A 209 92.38 -17.66 34.57
CA PRO A 209 92.19 -18.01 35.98
C PRO A 209 92.89 -17.02 36.91
N ALA A 210 92.19 -16.67 38.00
CA ALA A 210 92.70 -15.81 39.06
C ALA A 210 93.94 -16.44 39.73
N GLN A 211 95.03 -15.67 39.82
CA GLN A 211 96.21 -16.07 40.56
C GLN A 211 95.99 -15.84 42.06
N GLU A 212 95.96 -16.93 42.81
CA GLU A 212 95.98 -16.95 44.28
C GLU A 212 97.38 -16.54 44.77
N LYS A 213 97.46 -15.38 45.45
CA LYS A 213 98.67 -14.96 46.18
C LYS A 213 98.50 -15.26 47.66
N ARG A 214 99.49 -15.99 48.18
CA ARG A 214 99.76 -16.38 49.59
C ARG A 214 99.38 -15.35 50.65
#